data_AF-A0A6L3SZS7-F1
#
_entry.id   AF-A0A6L3SZS7-F1
#
_cell.length_a   1.000
_cell.length_b   1.000
_cell.length_c   1.000
_cell.angle_alpha   90.00
_cell.angle_beta   90.00
_cell.angle_gamma   90.00
#
_symmetry.space_group_name_H-M   'P 1'
#
loop_
_entity.id
_entity.type
_entity.pdbx_description
1 polymer ?
#
loop_
_entity_poly.entity_id
_entity_poly.type
_entity_poly.pdbx_seq_one_letter_code
_entity_poly.pdbx_strand_id
1 'polypeptide(L)'
;MRTTSSSTSSSDAMKPLDLAESRTWRRFAAGFALTAAGLLAGYLALAALVDPYDSGRSRLLSAGGVRPQGPRTAAASRGRDPAFTGAIIGNSHIQLIEPGRLSASTGVPFVQLAVPATGPGEQFLLLDWYLRHHPNPAALVVAADAYWCTDDPALPNAKPFPFWLFSDSVPAYLRGLMRFSVAQEVAGRIGWLLRGRRAYARADGWWDYEPDYLRQGYADDPRLVADRDKPAPDAPDPGRAGPFPAAERFAALLARVPAATPVLLVFPPVYAPGLPRPGTPRAAAEEACKDAVRAALGTHPVSAVLDWRRDRPELHDSAQFFDQTHYRHPLAHQLTDAIGASLRRLLQWKPRPE
;
A
#
# COMPACT_ATOMS: atom_id res chain seq x y z
N MET A 1 -70.08 -8.80 -50.14
CA MET A 1 -68.80 -8.99 -49.43
C MET A 1 -69.12 -9.59 -48.07
N ARG A 2 -68.83 -10.89 -47.87
CA ARG A 2 -68.92 -11.54 -46.54
C ARG A 2 -67.53 -11.52 -45.92
N THR A 3 -67.41 -10.86 -44.77
CA THR A 3 -66.27 -10.96 -43.87
C THR A 3 -66.41 -12.23 -43.03
N THR A 4 -65.45 -13.14 -43.15
CA THR A 4 -65.27 -14.24 -42.19
C THR A 4 -64.06 -13.94 -41.33
N SER A 5 -64.32 -13.70 -40.04
CA SER A 5 -63.31 -13.74 -38.99
C SER A 5 -62.90 -15.20 -38.76
N SER A 6 -61.59 -15.45 -38.69
CA SER A 6 -61.04 -16.73 -38.25
C SER A 6 -60.17 -16.49 -37.04
N SER A 7 -60.67 -16.89 -35.88
CA SER A 7 -59.94 -16.94 -34.62
C SER A 7 -58.92 -18.08 -34.65
N THR A 8 -57.64 -17.79 -34.44
CA THR A 8 -56.61 -18.79 -34.18
C THR A 8 -56.57 -19.08 -32.68
N SER A 9 -57.23 -20.16 -32.27
CA SER A 9 -56.99 -20.79 -30.97
C SER A 9 -55.78 -21.72 -31.12
N SER A 10 -54.62 -21.29 -30.61
CA SER A 10 -53.43 -22.13 -30.54
C SER A 10 -53.33 -22.75 -29.15
N SER A 11 -53.83 -23.98 -29.02
CA SER A 11 -53.46 -24.89 -27.94
C SER A 11 -52.52 -25.94 -28.53
N ASP A 12 -51.27 -25.55 -28.73
CA ASP A 12 -50.19 -26.46 -29.11
C ASP A 12 -49.80 -27.31 -27.88
N ALA A 13 -50.23 -28.57 -27.89
CA ALA A 13 -49.65 -29.59 -27.04
C ALA A 13 -48.20 -29.85 -27.50
N MET A 14 -47.23 -29.50 -26.65
CA MET A 14 -45.80 -29.64 -26.90
C MET A 14 -45.47 -31.08 -27.33
N LYS A 15 -44.94 -31.26 -28.55
CA LYS A 15 -44.67 -32.57 -29.14
C LYS A 15 -43.61 -33.35 -28.32
N PRO A 16 -43.68 -34.69 -28.24
CA PRO A 16 -42.74 -35.53 -27.47
C PRO A 16 -41.25 -35.33 -27.81
N LEU A 17 -40.94 -34.95 -29.06
CA LEU A 17 -39.59 -34.60 -29.53
C LEU A 17 -39.04 -33.35 -28.83
N ASP A 18 -39.88 -32.34 -28.61
CA ASP A 18 -39.53 -31.06 -27.97
C ASP A 18 -39.21 -31.25 -26.47
N LEU A 19 -39.91 -32.18 -25.82
CA LEU A 19 -39.65 -32.55 -24.41
C LEU A 19 -38.35 -33.34 -24.22
N ALA A 20 -37.97 -34.20 -25.18
CA ALA A 20 -36.74 -34.99 -25.11
C ALA A 20 -35.50 -34.12 -25.42
N GLU A 21 -35.62 -33.22 -26.39
CA GLU A 21 -34.60 -32.23 -26.71
C GLU A 21 -34.38 -31.25 -25.53
N SER A 22 -35.48 -30.75 -24.94
CA SER A 22 -35.45 -29.93 -23.73
C SER A 22 -34.76 -30.63 -22.55
N ARG A 23 -35.01 -31.91 -22.31
CA ARG A 23 -34.31 -32.68 -21.26
C ARG A 23 -32.82 -32.84 -21.55
N THR A 24 -32.44 -33.03 -22.80
CA THR A 24 -31.04 -33.18 -23.22
C THR A 24 -30.28 -31.88 -23.02
N TRP A 25 -30.83 -30.75 -23.44
CA TRP A 25 -30.27 -29.42 -23.17
C TRP A 25 -30.16 -29.12 -21.68
N ARG A 26 -31.18 -29.46 -20.87
CA ARG A 26 -31.10 -29.30 -19.41
C ARG A 26 -29.99 -30.14 -18.79
N ARG A 27 -29.80 -31.39 -19.23
CA ARG A 27 -28.70 -32.25 -18.76
C ARG A 27 -27.34 -31.71 -19.18
N PHE A 28 -27.21 -31.26 -20.43
CA PHE A 28 -25.99 -30.61 -20.92
C PHE A 28 -25.68 -29.34 -20.12
N ALA A 29 -26.64 -28.43 -19.98
CA ALA A 29 -26.48 -27.19 -19.24
C ALA A 29 -26.13 -27.45 -17.76
N ALA A 30 -26.80 -28.41 -17.12
CA ALA A 30 -26.46 -28.83 -15.76
C ALA A 30 -25.04 -29.41 -15.69
N GLY A 31 -24.66 -30.31 -16.62
CA GLY A 31 -23.32 -30.88 -16.68
C GLY A 31 -22.23 -29.84 -16.90
N PHE A 32 -22.45 -28.90 -17.82
CA PHE A 32 -21.57 -27.76 -18.07
C PHE A 32 -21.43 -26.87 -16.84
N ALA A 33 -22.56 -26.47 -16.22
CA ALA A 33 -22.55 -25.62 -15.04
C ALA A 33 -21.86 -26.30 -13.85
N LEU A 34 -22.12 -27.59 -13.61
CA LEU A 34 -21.47 -28.37 -12.56
C LEU A 34 -19.96 -28.52 -12.82
N THR A 35 -19.56 -28.76 -14.07
CA THR A 35 -18.15 -28.86 -14.45
C THR A 35 -17.43 -27.52 -14.27
N ALA A 36 -18.03 -26.42 -14.74
CA ALA A 36 -17.49 -25.07 -14.57
C ALA A 36 -17.36 -24.70 -13.09
N ALA A 37 -18.39 -24.98 -12.28
CA ALA A 37 -18.37 -24.75 -10.84
C ALA A 37 -17.30 -25.61 -10.15
N GLY A 38 -17.16 -26.88 -10.53
CA GLY A 38 -16.14 -27.79 -10.02
C GLY A 38 -14.72 -27.33 -10.33
N LEU A 39 -14.46 -26.88 -11.57
CA LEU A 39 -13.17 -26.34 -11.98
C LEU A 39 -12.84 -25.04 -11.23
N LEU A 40 -13.82 -24.14 -11.08
CA LEU A 40 -13.63 -22.90 -10.33
C LEU A 40 -13.34 -23.16 -8.85
N ALA A 41 -14.11 -24.06 -8.22
CA ALA A 41 -13.90 -24.45 -6.83
C ALA A 41 -12.52 -25.12 -6.64
N GLY A 42 -12.15 -26.02 -7.55
CA GLY A 42 -10.83 -26.67 -7.55
C GLY A 42 -9.68 -25.68 -7.70
N TYR A 43 -9.81 -24.71 -8.61
CA TYR A 43 -8.81 -23.64 -8.76
C TYR A 43 -8.72 -22.76 -7.52
N LEU A 44 -9.84 -22.31 -6.96
CA LEU A 44 -9.84 -21.48 -5.75
C LEU A 44 -9.24 -22.21 -4.56
N ALA A 45 -9.55 -23.50 -4.39
CA ALA A 45 -8.92 -24.33 -3.38
C ALA A 45 -7.40 -24.41 -3.61
N LEU A 46 -6.95 -24.72 -4.83
CA LEU A 46 -5.53 -24.73 -5.16
C LEU A 46 -4.85 -23.39 -4.87
N ALA A 47 -5.41 -22.28 -5.34
CA ALA A 47 -4.84 -20.94 -5.16
C ALA A 47 -4.77 -20.53 -3.68
N ALA A 48 -5.80 -20.86 -2.89
CA ALA A 48 -5.80 -20.62 -1.46
C ALA A 48 -4.77 -21.48 -0.71
N LEU A 49 -4.62 -22.76 -1.09
CA LEU A 49 -3.63 -23.66 -0.50
C LEU A 49 -2.19 -23.26 -0.86
N VAL A 50 -1.98 -22.81 -2.10
CA VAL A 50 -0.68 -22.33 -2.60
C VAL A 50 -0.30 -21.00 -1.95
N ASP A 51 -1.28 -20.13 -1.69
CA ASP A 51 -1.10 -18.77 -1.18
C ASP A 51 0.03 -18.03 -1.94
N PRO A 52 -0.23 -17.61 -3.20
CA PRO A 52 0.82 -17.22 -4.14
C PRO A 52 1.71 -16.07 -3.67
N TYR A 53 1.20 -15.24 -2.75
CA TYR A 53 1.91 -14.10 -2.18
C TYR A 53 2.39 -14.33 -0.75
N ASP A 54 2.24 -15.55 -0.23
CA ASP A 54 2.61 -15.94 1.12
C ASP A 54 1.96 -15.00 2.17
N SER A 55 0.66 -14.75 2.00
CA SER A 55 -0.15 -13.89 2.88
C SER A 55 -0.45 -14.50 4.26
N GLY A 56 -0.12 -15.78 4.47
CA GLY A 56 -0.30 -16.48 5.73
C GLY A 56 -1.68 -17.14 5.88
N ARG A 57 -2.54 -17.05 4.85
CA ARG A 57 -3.85 -17.73 4.83
C ARG A 57 -3.74 -19.23 4.63
N SER A 58 -2.66 -19.69 4.00
CA SER A 58 -2.23 -21.09 4.02
C SER A 58 -0.77 -21.18 4.42
N ARG A 59 -0.45 -22.20 5.22
CA ARG A 59 0.93 -22.51 5.63
C ARG A 59 1.47 -23.78 4.97
N LEU A 60 0.65 -24.48 4.18
CA LEU A 60 1.00 -25.79 3.62
C LEU A 60 2.23 -25.75 2.70
N LEU A 61 2.35 -24.69 1.90
CA LEU A 61 3.46 -24.48 0.97
C LEU A 61 4.29 -23.23 1.33
N SER A 62 4.38 -22.92 2.63
CA SER A 62 5.27 -21.85 3.08
C SER A 62 6.71 -22.35 3.06
N ALA A 63 7.60 -21.56 2.44
CA ALA A 63 9.00 -21.93 2.25
C ALA A 63 9.97 -21.12 3.12
N GLY A 64 9.45 -20.26 4.02
CA GLY A 64 10.25 -19.34 4.83
C GLY A 64 10.92 -18.28 3.96
N GLY A 65 10.36 -17.08 3.92
CA GLY A 65 10.93 -15.93 3.22
C GLY A 65 10.16 -15.50 1.96
N VAL A 66 10.61 -14.37 1.39
CA VAL A 66 9.88 -13.63 0.38
C VAL A 66 10.39 -13.97 -1.02
N ARG A 67 9.51 -14.42 -1.91
CA ARG A 67 9.83 -14.59 -3.34
C ARG A 67 10.09 -13.22 -3.99
N PRO A 68 11.03 -13.09 -4.94
CA PRO A 68 11.16 -11.89 -5.78
C PRO A 68 9.82 -11.50 -6.42
N GLN A 69 9.26 -10.38 -5.95
CA GLN A 69 8.02 -9.78 -6.45
C GLN A 69 7.96 -8.30 -6.01
N GLY A 70 7.09 -7.52 -6.65
CA GLY A 70 6.96 -6.09 -6.35
C GLY A 70 6.42 -5.79 -4.95
N PRO A 71 6.66 -4.59 -4.41
CA PRO A 71 6.29 -4.22 -3.04
C PRO A 71 4.77 -4.35 -2.76
N ARG A 72 3.92 -4.10 -3.77
CA ARG A 72 2.45 -4.24 -3.68
C ARG A 72 1.98 -5.63 -3.24
N THR A 73 2.72 -6.69 -3.58
CA THR A 73 2.35 -8.07 -3.24
C THR A 73 3.29 -8.67 -2.21
N ALA A 74 4.58 -8.29 -2.21
CA ALA A 74 5.56 -8.67 -1.19
C ALA A 74 5.18 -8.21 0.22
N ALA A 75 4.49 -7.07 0.35
CA ALA A 75 4.05 -6.56 1.64
C ALA A 75 3.11 -7.54 2.39
N ALA A 76 2.41 -8.45 1.71
CA ALA A 76 1.54 -9.43 2.37
C ALA A 76 2.34 -10.41 3.24
N SER A 77 3.46 -10.91 2.72
CA SER A 77 4.39 -11.79 3.45
C SER A 77 5.22 -11.01 4.48
N ARG A 78 5.73 -9.82 4.11
CA ARG A 78 6.56 -8.99 4.98
C ARG A 78 5.81 -8.43 6.18
N GLY A 79 4.59 -7.92 5.96
CA GLY A 79 3.80 -7.28 7.01
C GLY A 79 3.25 -8.23 8.08
N ARG A 80 3.40 -9.55 7.90
CA ARG A 80 3.02 -10.57 8.88
C ARG A 80 4.21 -11.28 9.53
N ASP A 81 5.43 -10.97 9.10
CA ASP A 81 6.62 -11.69 9.53
C ASP A 81 6.98 -11.29 10.97
N PRO A 82 6.90 -12.22 11.94
CA PRO A 82 7.12 -11.92 13.35
C PRO A 82 8.55 -11.52 13.67
N ALA A 83 9.50 -11.67 12.73
CA ALA A 83 10.86 -11.18 12.88
C ALA A 83 10.94 -9.64 12.93
N PHE A 84 9.90 -8.92 12.49
CA PHE A 84 9.88 -7.47 12.42
C PHE A 84 8.82 -6.85 13.35
N THR A 85 9.26 -6.45 14.54
CA THR A 85 8.38 -5.83 15.54
C THR A 85 8.17 -4.33 15.34
N GLY A 86 8.81 -3.70 14.34
CA GLY A 86 8.49 -2.34 13.91
C GLY A 86 8.22 -2.25 12.41
N ALA A 87 7.50 -1.22 11.98
CA ALA A 87 7.18 -1.01 10.57
C ALA A 87 7.41 0.44 10.11
N ILE A 88 7.81 0.59 8.84
CA ILE A 88 7.87 1.86 8.12
C ILE A 88 6.76 1.83 7.06
N ILE A 89 5.78 2.72 7.20
CA ILE A 89 4.60 2.84 6.32
C ILE A 89 4.73 4.12 5.49
N GLY A 90 4.45 4.05 4.19
CA GLY A 90 4.44 5.21 3.31
C GLY A 90 4.48 4.81 1.84
N ASN A 91 5.13 5.64 1.03
CA ASN A 91 5.33 5.38 -0.40
C ASN A 91 6.79 5.67 -0.82
N SER A 92 7.01 5.95 -2.10
CA SER A 92 8.35 6.24 -2.63
C SER A 92 9.06 7.37 -1.89
N HIS A 93 8.33 8.34 -1.31
CA HIS A 93 8.94 9.44 -0.56
C HIS A 93 9.57 9.03 0.78
N ILE A 94 9.42 7.79 1.25
CA ILE A 94 10.13 7.26 2.45
C ILE A 94 10.88 5.95 2.17
N GLN A 95 10.84 5.46 0.93
CA GLN A 95 11.32 4.11 0.56
C GLN A 95 12.84 3.93 0.76
N LEU A 96 13.64 5.01 0.65
CA LEU A 96 15.08 4.94 0.90
C LEU A 96 15.46 4.85 2.38
N ILE A 97 14.52 4.98 3.32
CA ILE A 97 14.84 4.70 4.72
C ILE A 97 15.21 3.23 4.87
N GLU A 98 16.46 3.00 5.27
CA GLU A 98 17.07 1.69 5.47
C GLU A 98 16.58 1.07 6.78
N PRO A 99 15.77 -0.01 6.74
CA PRO A 99 15.29 -0.67 7.95
C PRO A 99 16.45 -1.25 8.77
N GLY A 100 17.50 -1.77 8.12
CA GLY A 100 18.68 -2.29 8.80
C GLY A 100 19.40 -1.23 9.64
N ARG A 101 19.65 -0.04 9.07
CA ARG A 101 20.25 1.09 9.79
C ARG A 101 19.35 1.57 10.93
N LEU A 102 18.06 1.71 10.66
CA LEU A 102 17.10 2.13 11.69
C LEU A 102 17.04 1.13 12.85
N SER A 103 17.02 -0.18 12.53
CA SER A 103 17.01 -1.26 13.52
C SER A 103 18.28 -1.26 14.36
N ALA A 104 19.45 -1.10 13.74
CA ALA A 104 20.72 -1.00 14.46
C ALA A 104 20.73 0.20 15.43
N SER A 105 20.11 1.32 15.05
CA SER A 105 20.09 2.54 15.86
C SER A 105 19.06 2.54 17.00
N THR A 106 18.06 1.65 16.98
CA THR A 106 16.93 1.65 17.92
C THR A 106 16.79 0.36 18.71
N GLY A 107 17.37 -0.75 18.23
CA GLY A 107 17.15 -2.09 18.76
C GLY A 107 15.81 -2.71 18.34
N VAL A 108 15.01 -2.02 17.52
CA VAL A 108 13.71 -2.52 17.02
C VAL A 108 13.88 -3.09 15.61
N PRO A 109 13.59 -4.38 15.35
CA PRO A 109 13.59 -4.93 14.00
C PRO A 109 12.51 -4.31 13.11
N PHE A 110 12.90 -3.48 12.14
CA PHE A 110 11.97 -2.80 11.23
C PHE A 110 11.77 -3.53 9.90
N VAL A 111 10.53 -3.54 9.42
CA VAL A 111 10.16 -3.89 8.04
C VAL A 111 9.73 -2.65 7.25
N GLN A 112 10.18 -2.55 6.00
CA GLN A 112 9.75 -1.56 5.03
C GLN A 112 8.47 -2.02 4.34
N LEU A 113 7.38 -1.30 4.62
CA LEU A 113 6.08 -1.49 3.97
C LEU A 113 5.68 -0.25 3.17
N ALA A 114 6.62 0.66 2.88
CA ALA A 114 6.41 1.67 1.87
C ALA A 114 6.18 1.03 0.50
N VAL A 115 5.19 1.54 -0.23
CA VAL A 115 4.87 1.06 -1.58
C VAL A 115 4.84 2.24 -2.54
N PRO A 116 5.76 2.31 -3.53
CA PRO A 116 5.78 3.39 -4.51
C PRO A 116 4.44 3.59 -5.23
N ALA A 117 4.10 4.85 -5.49
CA ALA A 117 2.85 5.28 -6.12
C ALA A 117 1.60 4.76 -5.37
N THR A 118 1.56 4.98 -4.06
CA THR A 118 0.39 4.78 -3.20
C THR A 118 0.04 6.05 -2.44
N GLY A 119 -1.25 6.24 -2.16
CA GLY A 119 -1.77 7.31 -1.32
C GLY A 119 -2.15 6.82 0.08
N PRO A 120 -2.83 7.67 0.88
CA PRO A 120 -3.23 7.33 2.23
C PRO A 120 -4.15 6.11 2.32
N GLY A 121 -5.03 5.89 1.34
CA GLY A 121 -5.96 4.75 1.33
C GLY A 121 -5.24 3.38 1.36
N GLU A 122 -4.23 3.20 0.52
CA GLU A 122 -3.42 1.97 0.51
C GLU A 122 -2.50 1.88 1.72
N GLN A 123 -1.91 3.00 2.14
CA GLN A 123 -1.01 3.06 3.30
C GLN A 123 -1.73 2.66 4.60
N PHE A 124 -2.96 3.14 4.81
CA PHE A 124 -3.79 2.78 5.96
C PHE A 124 -4.17 1.29 5.95
N LEU A 125 -4.45 0.72 4.78
CA LEU A 125 -4.70 -0.72 4.64
C LEU A 125 -3.46 -1.56 5.00
N LEU A 126 -2.26 -1.11 4.62
CA LEU A 126 -1.01 -1.79 4.98
C LEU A 126 -0.69 -1.69 6.47
N LEU A 127 -0.93 -0.53 7.08
CA LEU A 127 -0.80 -0.37 8.53
C LEU A 127 -1.81 -1.26 9.27
N ASP A 128 -3.08 -1.30 8.84
CA ASP A 128 -4.09 -2.21 9.38
C ASP A 128 -3.68 -3.68 9.24
N TRP A 129 -3.17 -4.08 8.07
CA TRP A 129 -2.64 -5.43 7.85
C TRP A 129 -1.51 -5.78 8.81
N TYR A 130 -0.57 -4.86 9.04
CA TYR A 130 0.53 -5.04 9.97
C TYR A 130 0.03 -5.21 11.41
N LEU A 131 -0.87 -4.33 11.86
CA LEU A 131 -1.43 -4.35 13.22
C LEU A 131 -2.22 -5.64 13.52
N ARG A 132 -2.90 -6.23 12.54
CA ARG A 132 -3.57 -7.53 12.73
C ARG A 132 -2.62 -8.69 13.00
N HIS A 133 -1.37 -8.59 12.56
CA HIS A 133 -0.36 -9.64 12.76
C HIS A 133 0.61 -9.32 13.90
N HIS A 134 0.68 -8.05 14.32
CA HIS A 134 1.56 -7.55 15.36
C HIS A 134 0.69 -6.84 16.41
N PRO A 135 0.06 -7.57 17.34
CA PRO A 135 -0.84 -6.97 18.34
C PRO A 135 -0.10 -6.05 19.32
N ASN A 136 1.22 -6.22 19.48
CA ASN A 136 2.08 -5.39 20.32
C ASN A 136 3.32 -4.95 19.51
N PRO A 137 3.16 -4.06 18.53
CA PRO A 137 4.30 -3.58 17.77
C PRO A 137 5.19 -2.70 18.66
N ALA A 138 6.50 -2.84 18.50
CA ALA A 138 7.51 -2.12 19.27
C ALA A 138 7.67 -0.67 18.84
N ALA A 139 7.41 -0.34 17.56
CA ALA A 139 7.39 1.04 17.05
C ALA A 139 6.79 1.11 15.64
N LEU A 140 6.18 2.25 15.31
CA LEU A 140 5.66 2.56 13.98
C LEU A 140 6.28 3.86 13.47
N VAL A 141 6.73 3.85 12.22
CA VAL A 141 7.09 5.05 11.45
C VAL A 141 6.07 5.20 10.34
N VAL A 142 5.33 6.31 10.32
CA VAL A 142 4.32 6.59 9.30
C VAL A 142 4.72 7.86 8.57
N ALA A 143 4.94 7.76 7.26
CA ALA A 143 5.29 8.90 6.43
C ALA A 143 4.05 9.47 5.73
N ALA A 144 3.66 10.69 6.09
CA ALA A 144 2.60 11.43 5.43
C ALA A 144 3.21 12.40 4.41
N ASP A 145 2.89 12.22 3.13
CA ASP A 145 3.37 13.07 2.04
C ASP A 145 2.28 14.02 1.51
N ALA A 146 2.53 14.69 0.39
CA ALA A 146 1.56 15.60 -0.20
C ALA A 146 0.25 14.91 -0.63
N TYR A 147 0.23 13.59 -0.86
CA TYR A 147 -0.99 12.89 -1.26
C TYR A 147 -2.03 12.80 -0.14
N TRP A 148 -1.62 12.98 1.12
CA TRP A 148 -2.54 13.06 2.26
C TRP A 148 -3.35 14.36 2.27
N CYS A 149 -2.83 15.42 1.65
CA CYS A 149 -3.50 16.71 1.57
C CYS A 149 -4.55 16.68 0.47
N THR A 150 -5.68 16.01 0.65
CA THR A 150 -6.76 15.94 -0.34
C THR A 150 -8.11 16.12 0.35
N ASP A 151 -9.05 16.78 -0.31
CA ASP A 151 -10.43 16.94 0.13
C ASP A 151 -11.36 15.77 -0.23
N ASP A 152 -10.90 14.82 -1.05
CA ASP A 152 -11.69 13.67 -1.46
C ASP A 152 -11.74 12.61 -0.34
N PRO A 153 -12.91 12.41 0.32
CA PRO A 153 -13.03 11.44 1.39
C PRO A 153 -12.92 10.00 0.92
N ALA A 154 -13.00 9.72 -0.39
CA ALA A 154 -12.81 8.37 -0.93
C ALA A 154 -11.35 7.92 -0.89
N LEU A 155 -10.39 8.85 -0.81
CA LEU A 155 -8.95 8.61 -0.88
C LEU A 155 -8.57 7.71 -2.07
N PRO A 156 -8.84 8.16 -3.31
CA PRO A 156 -8.68 7.34 -4.51
C PRO A 156 -7.22 6.94 -4.74
N ASN A 157 -7.01 5.73 -5.24
CA ASN A 157 -5.69 5.23 -5.61
C ASN A 157 -5.32 5.63 -7.05
N ALA A 158 -4.11 6.15 -7.24
CA ALA A 158 -3.64 6.56 -8.58
C ALA A 158 -3.20 5.39 -9.46
N LYS A 159 -2.77 4.28 -8.85
CA LYS A 159 -2.29 3.07 -9.54
C LYS A 159 -3.00 1.83 -8.99
N PRO A 160 -3.14 0.74 -9.79
CA PRO A 160 -3.73 -0.50 -9.30
C PRO A 160 -3.05 -1.00 -8.02
N PHE A 161 -3.85 -1.36 -7.04
CA PHE A 161 -3.40 -1.89 -5.75
C PHE A 161 -4.26 -3.09 -5.34
N PRO A 162 -3.68 -4.19 -4.82
CA PRO A 162 -4.44 -5.41 -4.53
C PRO A 162 -5.12 -5.33 -3.15
N PHE A 163 -6.09 -4.42 -2.97
CA PHE A 163 -6.83 -4.26 -1.70
C PHE A 163 -7.36 -5.59 -1.12
N TRP A 164 -7.82 -6.48 -2.00
CA TRP A 164 -8.31 -7.81 -1.66
C TRP A 164 -7.29 -8.71 -0.95
N LEU A 165 -5.98 -8.51 -1.22
CA LEU A 165 -4.91 -9.33 -0.65
C LEU A 165 -4.74 -9.04 0.84
N PHE A 166 -4.91 -7.77 1.22
CA PHE A 166 -4.75 -7.26 2.57
C PHE A 166 -6.08 -7.14 3.33
N SER A 167 -7.20 -7.49 2.71
CA SER A 167 -8.52 -7.43 3.36
C SER A 167 -8.71 -8.59 4.35
N ASP A 168 -9.38 -8.33 5.46
CA ASP A 168 -9.90 -9.35 6.38
C ASP A 168 -11.07 -10.17 5.78
N SER A 169 -11.73 -9.66 4.75
CA SER A 169 -12.89 -10.29 4.12
C SER A 169 -12.47 -11.51 3.27
N VAL A 170 -12.80 -12.71 3.75
CA VAL A 170 -12.63 -13.96 2.98
C VAL A 170 -13.30 -13.88 1.61
N PRO A 171 -14.55 -13.38 1.46
CA PRO A 171 -15.14 -13.17 0.14
C PRO A 171 -14.35 -12.22 -0.76
N ALA A 172 -13.77 -11.14 -0.21
CA ALA A 172 -12.92 -10.24 -1.00
C ALA A 172 -11.64 -10.93 -1.46
N TYR A 173 -11.00 -11.70 -0.58
CA TYR A 173 -9.81 -12.48 -0.90
C TYR A 173 -10.08 -13.52 -2.00
N LEU A 174 -11.15 -14.32 -1.86
CA LEU A 174 -11.55 -15.30 -2.88
C LEU A 174 -11.89 -14.64 -4.23
N ARG A 175 -12.58 -13.49 -4.23
CA ARG A 175 -12.80 -12.68 -5.44
C ARG A 175 -11.50 -12.20 -6.06
N GLY A 176 -10.52 -11.86 -5.22
CA GLY A 176 -9.17 -11.52 -5.65
C GLY A 176 -8.45 -12.67 -6.34
N LEU A 177 -8.56 -13.89 -5.79
CA LEU A 177 -7.92 -15.08 -6.35
C LEU A 177 -8.44 -15.45 -7.75
N MET A 178 -9.66 -15.07 -8.11
CA MET A 178 -10.24 -15.28 -9.45
C MET A 178 -9.60 -14.43 -10.55
N ARG A 179 -8.72 -13.47 -10.21
CA ARG A 179 -8.06 -12.61 -11.20
C ARG A 179 -7.06 -13.42 -12.04
N PHE A 180 -7.02 -13.17 -13.34
CA PHE A 180 -6.10 -13.84 -14.25
C PHE A 180 -4.62 -13.68 -13.84
N SER A 181 -4.22 -12.49 -13.38
CA SER A 181 -2.85 -12.25 -12.88
C SER A 181 -2.50 -13.14 -11.68
N VAL A 182 -3.49 -13.55 -10.87
CA VAL A 182 -3.25 -14.45 -9.74
C VAL A 182 -2.99 -15.88 -10.23
N ALA A 183 -3.65 -16.34 -11.29
CA ALA A 183 -3.37 -17.66 -11.86
C ALA A 183 -1.91 -17.77 -12.33
N GLN A 184 -1.37 -16.71 -12.92
CA GLN A 184 0.05 -16.62 -13.28
C GLN A 184 0.95 -16.69 -12.04
N GLU A 185 0.54 -16.05 -10.94
CA GLU A 185 1.31 -16.04 -9.69
C GLU A 185 1.23 -17.36 -8.92
N VAL A 186 0.13 -18.10 -9.02
CA VAL A 186 0.03 -19.48 -8.53
C VAL A 186 1.03 -20.37 -9.27
N ALA A 187 1.03 -20.34 -10.61
CA ALA A 187 1.99 -21.08 -11.41
C ALA A 187 3.45 -20.65 -11.10
N GLY A 188 3.69 -19.35 -10.98
CA GLY A 188 4.99 -18.78 -10.63
C GLY A 188 5.46 -19.19 -9.23
N ARG A 189 4.56 -19.25 -8.25
CA ARG A 189 4.86 -19.71 -6.89
C ARG A 189 5.20 -21.19 -6.88
N ILE A 190 4.42 -22.04 -7.54
CA ILE A 190 4.71 -23.48 -7.67
C ILE A 190 6.07 -23.68 -8.34
N GLY A 191 6.31 -23.01 -9.47
CA GLY A 191 7.60 -23.08 -10.17
C GLY A 191 8.77 -22.64 -9.30
N TRP A 192 8.62 -21.58 -8.49
CA TRP A 192 9.63 -21.14 -7.53
C TRP A 192 9.84 -22.17 -6.40
N LEU A 193 8.78 -22.77 -5.88
CA LEU A 193 8.85 -23.82 -4.86
C LEU A 193 9.56 -25.08 -5.37
N LEU A 194 9.45 -25.43 -6.65
CA LEU A 194 10.10 -26.61 -7.23
C LEU A 194 11.59 -26.41 -7.57
N ARG A 195 12.13 -25.18 -7.49
CA ARG A 195 13.56 -24.93 -7.75
C ARG A 195 14.44 -25.46 -6.62
N GLY A 196 15.49 -26.20 -6.97
CA GLY A 196 16.49 -26.70 -6.01
C GLY A 196 17.24 -25.58 -5.27
N ARG A 197 17.56 -24.48 -5.95
CA ARG A 197 18.10 -23.25 -5.34
C ARG A 197 17.17 -22.07 -5.62
N ARG A 198 16.51 -21.58 -4.56
CA ARG A 198 15.52 -20.51 -4.66
C ARG A 198 16.18 -19.14 -4.46
N ALA A 199 15.82 -18.18 -5.30
CA ALA A 199 16.14 -16.78 -5.07
C ALA A 199 15.14 -16.20 -4.06
N TYR A 200 15.63 -15.42 -3.11
CA TYR A 200 14.82 -14.72 -2.13
C TYR A 200 15.01 -13.21 -2.30
N ALA A 201 13.93 -12.46 -2.17
CA ALA A 201 14.00 -11.02 -1.99
C ALA A 201 14.48 -10.70 -0.57
N ARG A 202 14.94 -9.46 -0.37
CA ARG A 202 15.20 -8.96 0.98
C ARG A 202 13.95 -9.07 1.85
N ALA A 203 14.12 -9.65 3.05
CA ALA A 203 13.04 -9.86 4.00
C ALA A 203 12.52 -8.53 4.57
N ASP A 204 13.43 -7.60 4.88
CA ASP A 204 13.12 -6.28 5.42
C ASP A 204 12.43 -5.34 4.44
N GLY A 205 12.34 -5.70 3.15
CA GLY A 205 11.66 -4.93 2.12
C GLY A 205 12.35 -3.66 1.67
N TRP A 206 13.59 -3.43 2.08
CA TRP A 206 14.37 -2.31 1.55
C TRP A 206 14.62 -2.50 0.06
N TRP A 207 14.43 -1.42 -0.69
CA TRP A 207 14.73 -1.35 -2.11
C TRP A 207 15.53 -0.09 -2.35
N ASP A 208 16.81 -0.27 -2.65
CA ASP A 208 17.67 0.78 -3.16
C ASP A 208 17.34 1.04 -4.63
N TYR A 209 16.58 2.11 -4.89
CA TYR A 209 16.28 2.55 -6.25
C TYR A 209 17.23 3.64 -6.74
N GLU A 210 18.18 4.12 -5.94
CA GLU A 210 19.09 5.20 -6.37
C GLU A 210 19.84 4.83 -7.66
N PRO A 211 20.43 3.62 -7.79
CA PRO A 211 21.06 3.21 -9.03
C PRO A 211 20.13 3.25 -10.24
N ASP A 212 18.84 2.99 -10.04
CA ASP A 212 17.84 2.97 -11.12
C ASP A 212 17.49 4.40 -11.55
N TYR A 213 17.33 5.33 -10.61
CA TYR A 213 17.12 6.75 -10.91
C TYR A 213 18.34 7.36 -11.61
N LEU A 214 19.56 7.05 -11.16
CA LEU A 214 20.78 7.55 -11.80
C LEU A 214 20.91 7.04 -13.25
N ARG A 215 20.60 5.77 -13.51
CA ARG A 215 20.60 5.22 -14.88
C ARG A 215 19.54 5.83 -15.80
N GLN A 216 18.49 6.42 -15.23
CA GLN A 216 17.43 7.12 -15.97
C GLN A 216 17.78 8.59 -16.27
N GLY A 217 18.94 9.09 -15.84
CA GLY A 217 19.40 10.45 -16.11
C GLY A 217 18.91 11.50 -15.11
N TYR A 218 18.33 11.11 -13.97
CA TYR A 218 17.85 12.06 -12.95
C TYR A 218 18.96 12.91 -12.31
N ALA A 219 20.24 12.59 -12.55
CA ALA A 219 21.36 13.39 -12.08
C ALA A 219 21.73 14.54 -13.03
N ASP A 220 21.58 14.34 -14.34
CA ASP A 220 22.28 15.12 -15.37
C ASP A 220 21.48 15.41 -16.64
N ASP A 221 20.34 14.74 -16.90
CA ASP A 221 19.47 15.09 -18.03
C ASP A 221 18.96 16.54 -17.85
N PRO A 222 19.26 17.45 -18.79
CA PRO A 222 18.89 18.86 -18.66
C PRO A 222 17.39 19.10 -18.48
N ARG A 223 16.53 18.23 -19.01
CA ARG A 223 15.07 18.33 -18.86
C ARG A 223 14.63 17.97 -17.45
N LEU A 224 15.18 16.88 -16.89
CA LEU A 224 14.86 16.44 -15.53
C LEU A 224 15.41 17.44 -14.49
N VAL A 225 16.61 17.98 -14.73
CA VAL A 225 17.19 19.05 -13.92
C VAL A 225 16.30 20.30 -13.95
N ALA A 226 15.86 20.75 -15.13
CA ALA A 226 14.97 21.90 -15.25
C ALA A 226 13.61 21.69 -14.56
N ASP A 227 13.04 20.48 -14.63
CA ASP A 227 11.78 20.15 -13.95
C ASP A 227 11.96 20.12 -12.43
N ARG A 228 13.05 19.51 -11.93
CA ARG A 228 13.39 19.50 -10.50
C ARG A 228 13.54 20.91 -9.94
N ASP A 229 14.19 21.81 -10.67
CA ASP A 229 14.53 23.15 -10.19
C ASP A 229 13.35 24.15 -10.36
N LYS A 230 12.21 23.72 -10.91
CA LYS A 230 11.03 24.55 -11.14
C LYS A 230 10.37 24.98 -9.81
N PRO A 231 10.14 26.28 -9.56
CA PRO A 231 9.44 26.71 -8.36
C PRO A 231 8.01 26.17 -8.26
N ALA A 232 7.59 25.78 -7.05
CA ALA A 232 6.20 25.44 -6.76
C ALA A 232 5.27 26.63 -7.06
N PRO A 233 4.08 26.41 -7.64
CA PRO A 233 3.08 27.46 -7.83
C PRO A 233 2.63 28.07 -6.50
N ASP A 234 2.19 29.33 -6.49
CA ASP A 234 1.65 29.97 -5.28
C ASP A 234 0.24 29.48 -4.92
N ALA A 235 -0.52 29.02 -5.91
CA ALA A 235 -1.83 28.46 -5.72
C ALA A 235 -1.74 26.96 -5.35
N PRO A 236 -2.57 26.47 -4.42
CA PRO A 236 -2.69 25.03 -4.19
C PRO A 236 -3.30 24.35 -5.42
N ASP A 237 -2.94 23.09 -5.64
CA ASP A 237 -3.60 22.31 -6.69
C ASP A 237 -5.09 22.09 -6.30
N PRO A 238 -6.00 21.90 -7.28
CA PRO A 238 -7.41 21.65 -6.99
C PRO A 238 -7.60 20.49 -5.98
N GLY A 239 -8.49 20.70 -5.01
CA GLY A 239 -8.78 19.73 -3.95
C GLY A 239 -7.67 19.53 -2.91
N ARG A 240 -6.66 20.41 -2.87
CA ARG A 240 -5.54 20.35 -1.91
C ARG A 240 -5.63 21.36 -0.76
N ALA A 241 -6.68 22.18 -0.72
CA ALA A 241 -6.82 23.29 0.24
C ALA A 241 -7.67 22.97 1.49
N GLY A 242 -8.07 21.71 1.66
CA GLY A 242 -8.95 21.26 2.75
C GLY A 242 -10.41 21.08 2.29
N PRO A 243 -11.22 20.29 3.02
CA PRO A 243 -10.92 19.53 4.25
C PRO A 243 -9.87 18.41 4.04
N PHE A 244 -9.41 17.76 5.12
CA PHE A 244 -8.33 16.74 5.07
C PHE A 244 -8.77 15.37 5.62
N PRO A 245 -9.69 14.64 4.95
CA PRO A 245 -10.19 13.32 5.36
C PRO A 245 -9.13 12.26 5.66
N ALA A 246 -7.92 12.35 5.07
CA ALA A 246 -6.82 11.44 5.41
C ALA A 246 -6.43 11.53 6.90
N ALA A 247 -6.46 12.73 7.49
CA ALA A 247 -6.16 12.94 8.90
C ALA A 247 -7.21 12.27 9.81
N GLU A 248 -8.50 12.38 9.47
CA GLU A 248 -9.58 11.75 10.22
C GLU A 248 -9.45 10.21 10.20
N ARG A 249 -9.19 9.63 9.02
CA ARG A 249 -8.97 8.18 8.90
C ARG A 249 -7.70 7.74 9.64
N PHE A 250 -6.66 8.56 9.65
CA PHE A 250 -5.46 8.28 10.42
C PHE A 250 -5.73 8.24 11.92
N ALA A 251 -6.47 9.22 12.47
CA ALA A 251 -6.89 9.21 13.87
C ALA A 251 -7.70 7.95 14.24
N ALA A 252 -8.64 7.55 13.39
CA ALA A 252 -9.42 6.33 13.61
C ALA A 252 -8.56 5.06 13.60
N LEU A 253 -7.50 5.02 12.78
CA LEU A 253 -6.57 3.90 12.75
C LEU A 253 -5.62 3.90 13.96
N LEU A 254 -5.18 5.08 14.42
CA LEU A 254 -4.37 5.22 15.63
C LEU A 254 -5.09 4.72 16.88
N ALA A 255 -6.42 4.86 16.96
CA ALA A 255 -7.22 4.30 18.06
C ALA A 255 -7.11 2.76 18.20
N ARG A 256 -6.59 2.07 17.17
CA ARG A 256 -6.34 0.62 17.18
C ARG A 256 -4.89 0.25 17.48
N VAL A 257 -4.00 1.25 17.57
CA VAL A 257 -2.60 1.06 17.97
C VAL A 257 -2.56 1.00 19.50
N PRO A 258 -1.86 0.02 20.10
CA PRO A 258 -1.72 -0.02 21.56
C PRO A 258 -1.13 1.29 22.09
N ALA A 259 -1.71 1.84 23.16
CA ALA A 259 -1.31 3.13 23.71
C ALA A 259 0.19 3.22 24.02
N ALA A 260 0.82 2.09 24.39
CA ALA A 260 2.25 2.02 24.69
C ALA A 260 3.17 1.96 23.46
N THR A 261 2.65 1.71 22.26
CA THR A 261 3.47 1.64 21.04
C THR A 261 3.89 3.05 20.60
N PRO A 262 5.19 3.34 20.47
CA PRO A 262 5.68 4.57 19.84
C PRO A 262 5.19 4.72 18.40
N VAL A 263 4.63 5.88 18.07
CA VAL A 263 4.27 6.27 16.70
C VAL A 263 5.01 7.54 16.31
N LEU A 264 5.90 7.44 15.33
CA LEU A 264 6.58 8.58 14.73
C LEU A 264 5.95 8.93 13.39
N LEU A 265 5.34 10.11 13.31
CA LEU A 265 4.93 10.69 12.04
C LEU A 265 6.12 11.39 11.40
N VAL A 266 6.38 11.11 10.12
CA VAL A 266 7.41 11.77 9.33
C VAL A 266 6.75 12.55 8.20
N PHE A 267 7.12 13.80 8.02
CA PHE A 267 6.87 14.52 6.76
C PHE A 267 8.17 14.47 5.94
N PRO A 268 8.25 13.64 4.88
CA PRO A 268 9.49 13.50 4.11
C PRO A 268 9.94 14.81 3.46
N PRO A 269 11.26 15.01 3.28
CA PRO A 269 11.83 16.21 2.70
C PRO A 269 11.38 16.43 1.26
N VAL A 270 11.33 17.70 0.87
CA VAL A 270 11.05 18.18 -0.48
C VAL A 270 12.19 19.13 -0.86
N TYR A 271 12.71 19.03 -2.07
CA TYR A 271 13.75 19.91 -2.58
C TYR A 271 13.29 21.38 -2.51
N ALA A 272 14.19 22.32 -2.19
CA ALA A 272 13.80 23.68 -1.84
C ALA A 272 12.90 24.39 -2.88
N PRO A 273 13.14 24.30 -4.21
CA PRO A 273 12.23 24.83 -5.22
C PRO A 273 10.80 24.25 -5.18
N GLY A 274 10.64 23.00 -4.74
CA GLY A 274 9.34 22.34 -4.60
C GLY A 274 8.59 22.71 -3.32
N LEU A 275 9.23 23.36 -2.35
CA LEU A 275 8.56 23.83 -1.14
C LEU A 275 7.63 25.02 -1.47
N PRO A 276 6.44 25.09 -0.86
CA PRO A 276 5.57 26.23 -1.06
C PRO A 276 6.19 27.49 -0.45
N ARG A 277 6.14 28.60 -1.20
CA ARG A 277 6.73 29.86 -0.72
C ARG A 277 5.94 30.41 0.48
N PRO A 278 6.61 30.86 1.56
CA PRO A 278 5.93 31.45 2.70
C PRO A 278 5.00 32.61 2.32
N GLY A 279 3.83 32.69 2.96
CA GLY A 279 2.83 33.73 2.69
C GLY A 279 1.94 33.48 1.47
N THR A 280 2.12 32.36 0.76
CA THR A 280 1.26 31.98 -0.38
C THR A 280 0.05 31.14 0.06
N PRO A 281 -1.04 31.12 -0.73
CA PRO A 281 -2.17 30.20 -0.52
C PRO A 281 -1.75 28.73 -0.46
N ARG A 282 -0.76 28.30 -1.27
CA ARG A 282 -0.23 26.93 -1.24
C ARG A 282 0.47 26.62 0.10
N ALA A 283 1.24 27.56 0.64
CA ALA A 283 1.88 27.38 1.95
C ALA A 283 0.84 27.28 3.08
N ALA A 284 -0.22 28.10 3.03
CA ALA A 284 -1.32 28.01 3.99
C ALA A 284 -2.05 26.65 3.91
N ALA A 285 -2.31 26.15 2.70
CA ALA A 285 -2.92 24.84 2.48
C ALA A 285 -2.03 23.69 2.99
N GLU A 286 -0.72 23.73 2.73
CA GLU A 286 0.22 22.71 3.20
C GLU A 286 0.31 22.68 4.73
N GLU A 287 0.44 23.84 5.40
CA GLU A 287 0.47 23.86 6.87
C GLU A 287 -0.87 23.45 7.47
N ALA A 288 -2.01 23.85 6.89
CA ALA A 288 -3.32 23.39 7.36
C ALA A 288 -3.46 21.85 7.26
N CYS A 289 -2.95 21.25 6.18
CA CYS A 289 -2.89 19.80 6.03
C CYS A 289 -1.99 19.15 7.09
N LYS A 290 -0.76 19.67 7.25
CA LYS A 290 0.20 19.15 8.24
C LYS A 290 -0.38 19.27 9.65
N ASP A 291 -1.03 20.37 9.99
CA ASP A 291 -1.70 20.59 11.27
C ASP A 291 -2.83 19.59 11.51
N ALA A 292 -3.66 19.30 10.51
CA ALA A 292 -4.70 18.28 10.64
C ALA A 292 -4.09 16.89 10.94
N VAL A 293 -3.00 16.52 10.25
CA VAL A 293 -2.32 15.23 10.49
C VAL A 293 -1.58 15.21 11.83
N ARG A 294 -0.96 16.33 12.25
CA ARG A 294 -0.36 16.48 13.59
C ARG A 294 -1.41 16.34 14.69
N ALA A 295 -2.58 16.96 14.51
CA ALA A 295 -3.70 16.85 15.45
C ALA A 295 -4.22 15.41 15.54
N ALA A 296 -4.36 14.72 14.40
CA ALA A 296 -4.70 13.30 14.37
C ALA A 296 -3.68 12.44 15.14
N LEU A 297 -2.38 12.68 14.95
CA LEU A 297 -1.33 11.99 15.70
C LEU A 297 -1.38 12.28 17.20
N GLY A 298 -1.70 13.51 17.59
CA GLY A 298 -1.79 13.95 18.98
C GLY A 298 -2.85 13.20 19.81
N THR A 299 -3.73 12.43 19.16
CA THR A 299 -4.65 11.50 19.84
C THR A 299 -3.93 10.28 20.44
N HIS A 300 -2.71 9.99 19.99
CA HIS A 300 -1.92 8.84 20.45
C HIS A 300 -0.87 9.26 21.50
N PRO A 301 -0.84 8.67 22.70
CA PRO A 301 -0.08 9.20 23.83
C PRO A 301 1.44 9.10 23.67
N VAL A 302 1.95 8.07 22.99
CA VAL A 302 3.39 7.89 22.76
C VAL A 302 3.70 8.21 21.31
N SER A 303 3.68 9.50 20.98
CA SER A 303 3.86 9.95 19.61
C SER A 303 4.80 11.15 19.48
N ALA A 304 5.40 11.29 18.30
CA ALA A 304 6.17 12.47 17.92
C ALA A 304 6.07 12.75 16.42
N VAL A 305 6.36 13.99 16.05
CA VAL A 305 6.40 14.45 14.65
C VAL A 305 7.85 14.78 14.29
N LEU A 306 8.29 14.27 13.14
CA LEU A 306 9.54 14.63 12.50
C LEU A 306 9.26 15.32 11.17
N ASP A 307 9.29 16.65 11.19
CA ASP A 307 8.99 17.46 10.01
C ASP A 307 10.27 17.84 9.25
N TRP A 308 10.51 17.13 8.15
CA TRP A 308 11.58 17.40 7.19
C TRP A 308 11.10 18.13 5.94
N ARG A 309 9.78 18.36 5.80
CA ARG A 309 9.18 19.17 4.73
C ARG A 309 9.04 20.61 5.16
N ARG A 310 10.18 21.23 5.43
CA ARG A 310 10.31 22.64 5.80
C ARG A 310 11.69 23.11 5.39
N ASP A 311 11.80 24.39 5.06
CA ASP A 311 13.07 24.97 4.62
C ASP A 311 14.21 24.68 5.61
N ARG A 312 15.35 24.25 5.06
CA ARG A 312 16.57 23.88 5.78
C ARG A 312 17.74 23.77 4.81
N PRO A 313 19.00 23.94 5.26
CA PRO A 313 20.17 24.01 4.39
C PRO A 313 20.33 22.80 3.46
N GLU A 314 20.02 21.60 3.95
CA GLU A 314 20.20 20.35 3.21
C GLU A 314 19.27 20.22 2.00
N LEU A 315 18.17 20.98 1.96
CA LEU A 315 17.21 20.97 0.84
C LEU A 315 17.62 21.87 -0.32
N HIS A 316 18.70 22.66 -0.17
CA HIS A 316 19.20 23.55 -1.22
C HIS A 316 20.30 22.91 -2.08
N ASP A 317 20.86 21.78 -1.64
CA ASP A 317 21.82 21.03 -2.43
C ASP A 317 21.10 20.10 -3.43
N SER A 318 21.10 20.49 -4.70
CA SER A 318 20.46 19.72 -5.78
C SER A 318 21.05 18.32 -5.93
N ALA A 319 22.31 18.11 -5.53
CA ALA A 319 22.95 16.80 -5.57
C ALA A 319 22.37 15.81 -4.55
N GLN A 320 21.49 16.25 -3.66
CA GLN A 320 20.74 15.41 -2.71
C GLN A 320 19.41 14.89 -3.29
N PHE A 321 19.02 15.27 -4.50
CA PHE A 321 17.68 15.01 -5.04
C PHE A 321 17.71 14.47 -6.46
N PHE A 322 16.85 13.49 -6.73
CA PHE A 322 16.52 13.06 -8.09
C PHE A 322 15.50 13.98 -8.73
N ASP A 323 14.44 14.28 -7.97
CA ASP A 323 13.37 15.22 -8.31
C ASP A 323 12.94 15.97 -7.05
N GLN A 324 11.85 16.73 -7.11
CA GLN A 324 11.42 17.56 -5.99
C GLN A 324 11.05 16.78 -4.72
N THR A 325 10.74 15.49 -4.84
CA THR A 325 10.14 14.68 -3.77
C THR A 325 10.90 13.40 -3.47
N HIS A 326 11.83 13.00 -4.35
CA HIS A 326 12.70 11.84 -4.17
C HIS A 326 14.14 12.30 -3.93
N TYR A 327 14.62 12.04 -2.72
CA TYR A 327 15.97 12.34 -2.28
C TYR A 327 16.91 11.14 -2.44
N ARG A 328 18.21 11.41 -2.30
CA ARG A 328 19.31 10.45 -2.46
C ARG A 328 19.81 9.92 -1.11
N HIS A 329 20.68 8.92 -1.16
CA HIS A 329 21.26 8.26 0.01
C HIS A 329 21.81 9.20 1.08
N PRO A 330 22.60 10.26 0.77
CA PRO A 330 23.16 11.08 1.85
C PRO A 330 22.08 11.78 2.67
N LEU A 331 21.01 12.30 2.05
CA LEU A 331 19.86 12.86 2.78
C LEU A 331 19.02 11.76 3.45
N ALA A 332 18.86 10.60 2.81
CA ALA A 332 18.16 9.45 3.39
C ALA A 332 18.81 8.96 4.69
N HIS A 333 20.14 8.96 4.73
CA HIS A 333 20.93 8.58 5.89
C HIS A 333 20.73 9.56 7.05
N GLN A 334 20.77 10.86 6.78
CA GLN A 334 20.50 11.87 7.82
C GLN A 334 19.07 11.79 8.35
N LEU A 335 18.08 11.58 7.47
CA LEU A 335 16.69 11.38 7.88
C LEU A 335 16.54 10.10 8.71
N THR A 336 17.18 9.00 8.31
CA THR A 336 17.16 7.73 9.07
C THR A 336 17.73 7.93 10.48
N ASP A 337 18.82 8.69 10.62
CA ASP A 337 19.43 8.97 11.92
C ASP A 337 18.50 9.85 12.80
N ALA A 338 17.81 10.83 12.21
CA ALA A 338 16.83 11.66 12.90
C ALA A 338 15.58 10.88 13.33
N ILE A 339 15.10 9.95 12.49
CA ILE A 339 14.03 9.00 12.83
C ILE A 339 14.47 8.14 14.02
N GLY A 340 15.65 7.52 13.94
CA GLY A 340 16.20 6.68 15.02
C GLY A 340 16.35 7.43 16.34
N ALA A 341 16.87 8.66 16.30
CA ALA A 341 16.97 9.52 17.49
C ALA A 341 15.61 9.85 18.10
N SER A 342 14.59 10.09 17.28
CA SER A 342 13.24 10.39 17.74
C SER A 342 12.57 9.17 18.37
N LEU A 343 12.71 8.01 17.74
CA LEU A 343 12.20 6.75 18.27
C LEU A 343 12.86 6.36 19.60
N ARG A 344 14.19 6.53 19.74
CA ARG A 344 14.87 6.26 21.03
C ARG A 344 14.29 7.09 22.18
N ARG A 345 13.93 8.36 21.93
CA ARG A 345 13.27 9.20 22.95
C ARG A 345 11.89 8.66 23.31
N LEU A 346 11.10 8.24 22.32
CA LEU A 346 9.77 7.66 22.56
C LEU A 346 9.84 6.30 23.27
N LEU A 347 10.81 5.44 22.91
CA LEU A 347 11.01 4.13 23.54
C LEU A 347 11.43 4.23 25.02
N GLN A 348 12.03 5.35 25.41
CA GLN A 348 12.41 5.65 26.78
C GLN A 348 11.30 6.37 27.56
N TRP A 349 10.21 6.76 26.89
CA TRP A 349 9.12 7.48 27.52
C TRP A 349 8.46 6.63 28.61
N LYS A 350 8.24 7.25 29.77
CA LYS A 350 7.46 6.68 30.86
C LYS A 350 6.23 7.58 31.09
N PRO A 351 5.03 7.00 31.31
CA PRO A 351 3.89 7.80 31.71
C PRO A 351 4.23 8.53 33.01
N ARG A 352 3.87 9.83 33.10
CA ARG A 352 3.99 10.54 34.38
C ARG A 352 2.99 9.89 35.35
N PRO A 353 3.36 9.63 36.62
CA PRO A 353 2.38 9.26 37.62
C PRO A 353 1.36 10.41 37.76
N GLU A 354 0.07 10.06 37.75
CA GLU A 354 -1.05 10.99 37.99
C GLU A 354 -1.03 11.58 39.39
#